data_AF-A0A4Y2I5W5-F1
#
_entry.id   AF-A0A4Y2I5W5-F1
#
_cell.length_a   1.000
_cell.length_b   1.000
_cell.length_c   1.000
_cell.angle_alpha   90.00
_cell.angle_beta   90.00
_cell.angle_gamma   90.00
#
_symmetry.space_group_name_H-M   'P 1'
#
loop_
_entity.id
_entity.type
_entity.pdbx_description
1 polymer ?
#
loop_
_entity_poly.entity_id
_entity_poly.type
_entity_poly.pdbx_seq_one_letter_code
_entity_poly.pdbx_strand_id
1 'polypeptide(L)'
;MHKDGSIEISQKAYARKILQHFGFEGSGINNFAITYHATGTRRVLKCYSDADFGACTKTGRSPSGSVIVYTGGAISWHSQRQAIVATSTTEAEVAEASEAVKEVLWLTRLYQGIVNLKEVPTLQVDNQAAVKLAHNPEYHRRTKHIEIKHFFIREKVMEGKLHVEQVSTKRQLADIMTNPLTKPQLLILCQHIGLM
;
A
#
# COMPACT_ATOMS: atom_id res chain seq x y z
N MET A 1 -26.41 -0.29 -4.35
CA MET A 1 -26.33 -0.73 -2.95
C MET A 1 -27.02 -2.08 -2.89
N HIS A 2 -26.27 -3.13 -2.57
CA HIS A 2 -26.78 -4.50 -2.50
C HIS A 2 -27.58 -4.70 -1.20
N LYS A 3 -28.35 -5.80 -1.11
CA LYS A 3 -29.20 -6.11 0.07
C LYS A 3 -28.41 -6.25 1.38
N ASP A 4 -27.11 -6.48 1.29
CA ASP A 4 -26.15 -6.58 2.39
C ASP A 4 -25.52 -5.22 2.78
N GLY A 5 -25.91 -4.12 2.13
CA GLY A 5 -25.37 -2.79 2.37
C GLY A 5 -24.03 -2.50 1.67
N SER A 6 -23.53 -3.42 0.82
CA SER A 6 -22.33 -3.14 0.03
C SER A 6 -22.61 -2.17 -1.13
N ILE A 7 -21.63 -1.32 -1.42
CA ILE A 7 -21.65 -0.43 -2.58
C ILE A 7 -20.64 -0.94 -3.58
N GLU A 8 -21.12 -1.20 -4.80
CA GLU A 8 -20.30 -1.55 -5.94
C GLU A 8 -20.10 -0.28 -6.77
N ILE A 9 -18.84 0.08 -7.01
CA ILE A 9 -18.49 1.15 -7.94
C ILE A 9 -17.86 0.49 -9.15
N SER A 10 -18.54 0.55 -10.31
CA SER A 10 -18.03 -0.01 -11.56
C SER A 10 -16.81 0.78 -12.02
N GLN A 11 -15.62 0.37 -11.58
CA GLN A 11 -14.35 0.90 -12.07
C GLN A 11 -13.75 -0.02 -13.14
N LYS A 12 -14.49 -0.32 -14.21
CA LYS A 12 -14.03 -1.22 -15.30
C LYS A 12 -12.67 -0.81 -15.90
N ALA A 13 -12.41 0.49 -16.01
CA ALA A 13 -11.13 1.01 -16.48
C ALA A 13 -9.97 0.74 -15.48
N TYR A 14 -10.29 0.73 -14.18
CA TYR A 14 -9.34 0.46 -13.10
C TYR A 14 -8.99 -1.02 -12.98
N ALA A 15 -10.00 -1.89 -12.92
CA ALA A 15 -9.79 -3.33 -12.92
C ALA A 15 -8.98 -3.74 -14.16
N ARG A 16 -9.26 -3.16 -15.34
CA ARG A 16 -8.43 -3.37 -16.53
C ARG A 16 -6.97 -2.96 -16.33
N LYS A 17 -6.67 -1.81 -15.73
CA LYS A 17 -5.28 -1.38 -15.52
C LYS A 17 -4.49 -2.34 -14.63
N ILE A 18 -5.09 -2.81 -13.53
CA ILE A 18 -4.50 -3.84 -12.67
C ILE A 18 -4.30 -5.13 -13.48
N LEU A 19 -5.35 -5.60 -14.14
CA LEU A 19 -5.32 -6.89 -14.85
C LEU A 19 -4.37 -6.88 -16.07
N GLN A 20 -4.25 -5.75 -16.77
CA GLN A 20 -3.27 -5.54 -17.82
C GLN A 20 -1.85 -5.58 -17.29
N HIS A 21 -1.60 -4.95 -16.14
CA HIS A 21 -0.30 -5.00 -15.49
C HIS A 21 0.14 -6.43 -15.17
N PHE A 22 -0.80 -7.31 -14.80
CA PHE A 22 -0.51 -8.73 -14.51
C PHE A 22 -0.77 -9.72 -15.67
N GLY A 23 -1.01 -9.24 -16.88
CA GLY A 23 -1.15 -10.10 -18.07
C GLY A 23 -2.42 -10.96 -18.12
N PHE A 24 -3.51 -10.52 -17.48
CA PHE A 24 -4.81 -11.22 -17.50
C PHE A 24 -5.72 -10.83 -18.67
N GLU A 25 -5.18 -10.19 -19.71
CA GLU A 25 -5.95 -9.86 -20.92
C GLU A 25 -6.55 -11.13 -21.54
N GLY A 26 -7.88 -11.12 -21.77
CA GLY A 26 -8.59 -12.24 -22.40
C GLY A 26 -9.15 -13.33 -21.46
N SER A 27 -8.95 -13.25 -20.14
CA SER A 27 -9.36 -14.31 -19.20
C SER A 27 -10.85 -14.32 -18.78
N GLY A 28 -11.74 -13.65 -19.53
CA GLY A 28 -13.20 -13.70 -19.31
C GLY A 28 -13.74 -12.89 -18.13
N ILE A 29 -12.90 -12.06 -17.51
CA ILE A 29 -13.15 -11.34 -16.25
C ILE A 29 -13.88 -10.00 -16.41
N ASN A 30 -14.93 -9.97 -17.24
CA ASN A 30 -15.75 -8.78 -17.51
C ASN A 30 -16.64 -8.30 -16.32
N ASN A 31 -16.63 -9.04 -15.20
CA ASN A 31 -17.53 -8.86 -14.07
C ASN A 31 -16.85 -8.47 -12.75
N PHE A 32 -15.56 -8.11 -12.75
CA PHE A 32 -14.91 -7.69 -11.51
C PHE A 32 -15.24 -6.23 -11.17
N ALA A 33 -15.51 -5.97 -9.89
CA ALA A 33 -15.70 -4.65 -9.32
C ALA A 33 -14.98 -4.52 -7.98
N ILE A 34 -14.71 -3.28 -7.55
CA ILE A 34 -14.33 -3.05 -6.16
C ILE A 34 -15.60 -2.97 -5.32
N THR A 35 -15.70 -3.82 -4.31
CA THR A 35 -16.76 -3.77 -3.32
C THR A 35 -16.30 -3.07 -2.05
N TYR A 36 -17.13 -2.18 -1.54
CA TYR A 36 -16.95 -1.53 -0.24
C TYR A 36 -18.02 -2.00 0.74
N HIS A 37 -17.62 -2.26 1.98
CA HIS A 37 -18.51 -2.76 3.03
C HIS A 37 -18.80 -1.65 4.05
N ALA A 38 -20.07 -1.27 4.17
CA ALA A 38 -20.49 -0.20 5.08
C ALA A 38 -20.59 -0.63 6.56
N THR A 39 -20.79 -1.93 6.81
CA THR A 39 -21.07 -2.50 8.14
C THR A 39 -19.96 -3.42 8.62
N GLY A 40 -19.61 -3.36 9.90
CA GLY A 40 -18.66 -4.27 10.55
C GLY A 40 -17.17 -3.97 10.31
N THR A 41 -16.81 -3.07 9.39
CA THR A 41 -15.42 -2.67 9.15
C THR A 41 -15.06 -1.36 9.86
N ARG A 42 -13.90 -1.33 10.53
CA ARG A 42 -13.34 -0.10 11.11
C ARG A 42 -13.11 0.94 10.00
N ARG A 43 -13.56 2.18 10.22
CA ARG A 43 -13.42 3.30 9.28
C ARG A 43 -12.02 3.92 9.37
N VAL A 44 -11.02 3.12 9.02
CA VAL A 44 -9.60 3.49 9.05
C VAL A 44 -9.01 3.31 7.66
N LEU A 45 -8.12 4.23 7.28
CA LEU A 45 -7.31 4.09 6.09
C LEU A 45 -6.13 3.17 6.39
N LYS A 46 -6.03 2.07 5.63
CA LYS A 46 -4.88 1.17 5.67
C LYS A 46 -4.05 1.36 4.41
N CYS A 47 -2.79 1.70 4.58
CA CYS A 47 -1.85 1.92 3.49
C CYS A 47 -0.82 0.80 3.54
N TYR A 48 -0.73 0.02 2.48
CA TYR A 48 0.24 -1.04 2.29
C TYR A 48 1.33 -0.50 1.37
N SER A 49 2.59 -0.67 1.73
CA SER A 49 3.74 -0.27 0.91
C SER A 49 4.73 -1.42 0.77
N ASP A 50 5.31 -1.58 -0.40
CA ASP A 50 6.30 -2.61 -0.70
C ASP A 50 7.32 -2.14 -1.73
N ALA A 51 8.55 -2.65 -1.67
CA ALA A 51 9.56 -2.42 -2.69
C ALA A 51 10.42 -3.66 -3.00
N ASP A 52 10.43 -4.07 -4.27
CA ASP A 52 11.24 -5.20 -4.74
C ASP A 52 12.68 -4.74 -5.05
N PHE A 53 13.59 -4.96 -4.11
CA PHE A 53 14.95 -4.46 -4.16
C PHE A 53 15.76 -5.02 -5.34
N GLY A 54 16.20 -4.13 -6.24
CA GLY A 54 17.13 -4.49 -7.31
C GLY A 54 16.52 -5.37 -8.42
N ALA A 55 15.21 -5.63 -8.41
CA ALA A 55 14.56 -6.49 -9.39
C ALA A 55 14.66 -5.98 -10.83
N CYS A 56 14.77 -4.66 -11.03
CA CYS A 56 15.06 -4.11 -12.36
C CYS A 56 16.55 -4.18 -12.68
N THR A 57 17.02 -5.33 -13.17
CA THR A 57 18.44 -5.54 -13.56
C THR A 57 18.96 -4.56 -14.63
N LYS A 58 18.06 -3.96 -15.43
CA LYS A 58 18.42 -2.94 -16.43
C LYS A 58 18.85 -1.60 -15.83
N THR A 59 18.29 -1.22 -14.68
CA THR A 59 18.50 0.12 -14.09
C THR A 59 18.99 0.09 -12.65
N GLY A 60 18.95 -1.07 -11.98
CA GLY A 60 19.19 -1.22 -10.55
C GLY A 60 18.10 -0.63 -9.65
N ARG A 61 17.09 0.04 -10.21
CA ARG A 61 16.01 0.69 -9.45
C ARG A 61 14.96 -0.31 -9.03
N SER A 62 14.59 -0.28 -7.76
CA SER A 62 13.54 -1.13 -7.20
C SER A 62 12.17 -0.74 -7.79
N PRO A 63 11.39 -1.69 -8.33
CA PRO A 63 9.95 -1.54 -8.43
C PRO A 63 9.36 -1.32 -7.03
N SER A 64 8.41 -0.41 -6.92
CA SER A 64 7.78 -0.06 -5.65
C SER A 64 6.34 0.35 -5.89
N GLY A 65 5.52 0.17 -4.86
CA GLY A 65 4.13 0.54 -4.96
C GLY A 65 3.43 0.52 -3.62
N SER A 66 2.24 1.09 -3.65
CA SER A 66 1.36 1.12 -2.50
C SER A 66 -0.07 0.84 -2.88
N VAL A 67 -0.84 0.37 -1.90
CA VAL A 67 -2.29 0.17 -1.99
C VAL A 67 -2.93 0.74 -0.74
N ILE A 68 -3.89 1.65 -0.90
CA ILE A 68 -4.64 2.29 0.17
C ILE A 68 -6.07 1.76 0.15
N VAL A 69 -6.46 1.11 1.25
CA VAL A 69 -7.76 0.46 1.43
C VAL A 69 -8.58 1.25 2.44
N TYR A 70 -9.86 1.43 2.12
CA TYR A 70 -10.87 1.97 3.01
C TYR A 70 -12.13 1.10 2.96
N THR A 71 -12.69 0.73 4.11
CA THR A 71 -13.95 -0.05 4.19
C THR A 71 -13.96 -1.32 3.31
N GLY A 72 -12.82 -2.04 3.28
CA GLY A 72 -12.68 -3.30 2.55
C GLY A 72 -12.38 -3.20 1.06
N GLY A 73 -12.34 -2.00 0.48
CA GLY A 73 -12.00 -1.77 -0.93
C GLY A 73 -10.80 -0.84 -1.12
N ALA A 74 -9.98 -1.08 -2.15
CA ALA A 74 -8.91 -0.16 -2.53
C ALA A 74 -9.47 1.16 -3.08
N ILE A 75 -9.02 2.28 -2.52
CA ILE A 75 -9.41 3.64 -2.93
C ILE A 75 -8.30 4.39 -3.66
N SER A 76 -7.05 3.97 -3.47
CA SER A 76 -5.88 4.51 -4.17
C SER A 76 -4.77 3.47 -4.23
N TRP A 77 -3.92 3.58 -5.23
CA TRP A 77 -2.79 2.68 -5.44
C TRP A 77 -1.83 3.29 -6.46
N HIS A 78 -0.60 2.83 -6.45
CA HIS A 78 0.33 3.09 -7.55
C HIS A 78 1.39 1.99 -7.64
N SER A 79 2.01 1.91 -8.82
CA SER A 79 3.20 1.11 -9.09
C SER A 79 4.16 1.97 -9.90
N GLN A 80 5.41 2.07 -9.45
CA GLN A 80 6.44 2.86 -10.10
C GLN A 80 7.83 2.24 -9.87
N ARG A 81 8.81 2.65 -10.65
CA ARG A 81 10.22 2.40 -10.30
C ARG A 81 10.72 3.57 -9.47
N GLN A 82 11.47 3.28 -8.41
CA GLN A 82 12.07 4.33 -7.60
C GLN A 82 12.96 5.24 -8.43
N ALA A 83 12.93 6.54 -8.15
CA ALA A 83 13.82 7.50 -8.81
C ALA A 83 15.29 7.25 -8.47
N ILE A 84 15.55 6.75 -7.26
CA ILE A 84 16.88 6.43 -6.74
C ILE A 84 17.20 4.94 -6.91
N VAL A 85 18.48 4.61 -7.00
CA VAL A 85 18.97 3.23 -6.86
C VAL A 85 19.23 3.02 -5.38
N ALA A 86 18.37 2.24 -4.73
CA ALA A 86 18.58 1.81 -3.35
C ALA A 86 19.84 0.94 -3.27
N THR A 87 20.49 0.93 -2.11
CA THR A 87 21.67 0.11 -1.82
C THR A 87 21.37 -1.05 -0.86
N SER A 88 20.15 -1.10 -0.31
CA SER A 88 19.64 -2.21 0.50
C SER A 88 18.13 -2.35 0.39
N THR A 89 17.60 -3.53 0.72
CA THR A 89 16.15 -3.77 0.80
C THR A 89 15.46 -2.80 1.77
N THR A 90 16.04 -2.58 2.95
CA THR A 90 15.49 -1.64 3.93
C THR A 90 15.43 -0.20 3.40
N GLU A 91 16.42 0.23 2.61
CA GLU A 91 16.40 1.54 1.97
C GLU A 91 15.27 1.65 0.94
N ALA A 92 15.08 0.62 0.11
CA ALA A 92 13.98 0.61 -0.86
C ALA A 92 12.62 0.65 -0.15
N GLU A 93 12.43 -0.16 0.90
CA GLU A 93 11.22 -0.20 1.71
C GLU A 93 10.91 1.15 2.37
N VAL A 94 11.90 1.76 3.04
CA VAL A 94 11.74 3.08 3.68
C VAL A 94 11.48 4.16 2.63
N ALA A 95 12.08 4.04 1.45
CA ALA A 95 11.86 4.96 0.35
C ALA A 95 10.41 4.97 -0.15
N GLU A 96 9.82 3.79 -0.33
CA GLU A 96 8.42 3.64 -0.74
C GLU A 96 7.46 3.98 0.39
N ALA A 97 7.69 3.47 1.60
CA ALA A 97 6.90 3.80 2.79
C ALA A 97 6.76 5.31 2.99
N SER A 98 7.83 6.08 2.74
CA SER A 98 7.78 7.53 2.87
C SER A 98 6.87 8.20 1.83
N GLU A 99 6.77 7.69 0.61
CA GLU A 99 5.85 8.21 -0.40
C GLU A 99 4.42 7.81 -0.07
N ALA A 100 4.21 6.54 0.29
CA ALA A 100 2.92 5.99 0.72
C ALA A 100 2.33 6.77 1.92
N VAL A 101 3.17 7.16 2.88
CA VAL A 101 2.76 8.01 4.02
C VAL A 101 2.30 9.41 3.57
N LYS A 102 2.97 10.04 2.60
CA LYS A 102 2.52 11.34 2.07
C LYS A 102 1.13 11.21 1.45
N GLU A 103 0.92 10.14 0.68
CA GLU A 103 -0.36 9.89 0.01
C GLU A 103 -1.49 9.60 1.00
N VAL A 104 -1.29 8.70 1.97
CA VAL A 104 -2.34 8.38 2.95
C VAL A 104 -2.68 9.57 3.84
N LEU A 105 -1.71 10.42 4.19
CA LEU A 105 -1.96 11.66 4.94
C LEU A 105 -2.72 12.69 4.11
N TRP A 106 -2.41 12.80 2.82
CA TRP A 106 -3.17 13.64 1.89
C TRP A 106 -4.62 13.13 1.76
N LEU A 107 -4.82 11.82 1.55
CA LEU A 107 -6.16 11.22 1.50
C LEU A 107 -6.91 11.41 2.82
N THR A 108 -6.24 11.28 3.96
CA THR A 108 -6.86 11.52 5.27
C THR A 108 -7.45 12.93 5.34
N ARG A 109 -6.70 13.95 4.90
CA ARG A 109 -7.19 15.34 4.85
C ARG A 109 -8.31 15.53 3.85
N LEU A 110 -8.21 14.92 2.66
CA LEU A 110 -9.22 15.02 1.61
C LEU A 110 -10.56 14.42 2.07
N TYR A 111 -10.51 13.26 2.73
CA TYR A 111 -11.69 12.52 3.15
C TYR A 111 -12.29 13.01 4.46
N GLN A 112 -11.55 13.73 5.30
CA GLN A 112 -12.05 14.31 6.55
C GLN A 112 -13.31 15.19 6.36
N GLY A 113 -13.45 15.86 5.20
CA GLY A 113 -14.63 16.67 4.88
C GLY A 113 -15.80 15.91 4.27
N ILE A 114 -15.59 14.63 3.88
CA ILE A 114 -16.57 13.82 3.14
C ILE A 114 -17.11 12.69 4.02
N VAL A 115 -16.22 12.05 4.78
CA VAL A 115 -16.54 10.92 5.66
C VAL A 115 -15.91 11.14 7.03
N ASN A 116 -16.53 10.56 8.06
CA ASN A 116 -16.09 10.70 9.44
C ASN A 116 -14.87 9.80 9.72
N LEU A 117 -13.69 10.20 9.25
CA LEU A 117 -12.40 9.58 9.56
C LEU A 117 -11.96 9.95 10.98
N LYS A 118 -12.41 9.16 11.96
CA LYS A 118 -12.00 9.32 13.36
C LYS A 118 -10.69 8.62 13.71
N GLU A 119 -10.26 7.70 12.86
CA GLU A 119 -9.15 6.80 13.13
C GLU A 119 -7.87 7.29 12.45
N VAL A 120 -6.76 7.14 13.16
CA VAL A 120 -5.42 7.43 12.63
C VAL A 120 -5.07 6.40 11.54
N PRO A 121 -4.59 6.81 10.36
CA PRO A 121 -4.23 5.87 9.30
C PRO A 121 -3.11 4.93 9.74
N THR A 122 -3.11 3.72 9.21
CA THR A 122 -2.08 2.71 9.49
C THR A 122 -1.30 2.38 8.23
N LEU A 123 0.02 2.58 8.28
CA LEU A 123 0.97 2.04 7.32
C LEU A 123 1.29 0.58 7.68
N GLN A 124 1.21 -0.30 6.71
CA GLN A 124 1.48 -1.73 6.79
C GLN A 124 2.73 -2.01 5.94
N VAL A 125 3.80 -2.48 6.59
CA VAL A 125 5.09 -2.80 5.96
C VAL A 125 5.48 -4.20 6.40
N ASP A 126 6.01 -5.04 5.51
CA ASP A 126 6.39 -6.40 5.89
C ASP A 126 7.81 -6.49 6.50
N ASN A 127 8.65 -5.50 6.17
CA ASN A 127 10.02 -5.37 6.65
C ASN A 127 10.11 -4.89 8.10
N GLN A 128 10.54 -5.79 9.00
CA GLN A 128 10.71 -5.48 10.43
C GLN A 128 11.72 -4.38 10.72
N ALA A 129 12.76 -4.23 9.91
CA ALA A 129 13.74 -3.18 10.11
C ALA A 129 13.12 -1.81 9.81
N ALA A 130 12.31 -1.69 8.75
CA ALA A 130 11.57 -0.47 8.44
C ALA A 130 10.57 -0.10 9.57
N VAL A 131 9.84 -1.08 10.10
CA VAL A 131 8.93 -0.88 11.25
C VAL A 131 9.70 -0.41 12.49
N LYS A 132 10.83 -1.04 12.82
CA LYS A 132 11.65 -0.63 13.97
C LYS A 132 12.21 0.78 13.80
N LEU A 133 12.65 1.15 12.60
CA LEU A 133 13.12 2.50 12.29
C LEU A 133 12.02 3.54 12.49
N ALA A 134 10.77 3.23 12.10
CA ALA A 134 9.66 4.15 12.31
C ALA A 134 9.37 4.47 13.80
N HIS A 135 9.74 3.56 14.72
CA HIS A 135 9.45 3.71 16.16
C HIS A 135 10.67 4.11 17.02
N ASN A 136 11.91 3.77 16.64
CA ASN A 136 13.08 3.88 17.53
C ASN A 136 14.07 5.01 17.15
N PRO A 137 14.39 5.96 18.06
CA PRO A 137 15.43 6.98 17.86
C PRO A 137 16.87 6.50 17.68
N GLU A 138 17.26 5.35 18.20
CA GLU A 138 18.68 5.05 18.43
C GLU A 138 19.43 4.48 17.21
N TYR A 139 18.74 4.20 16.10
CA TYR A 139 19.32 3.62 14.89
C TYR A 139 19.96 4.70 13.98
N HIS A 140 21.14 5.20 14.35
CA HIS A 140 21.78 6.33 13.63
C HIS A 140 22.97 5.99 12.72
N ARG A 141 23.74 4.91 12.94
CA ARG A 141 25.04 4.75 12.25
C ARG A 141 24.97 4.11 10.86
N ARG A 142 23.97 3.24 10.58
CA ARG A 142 23.87 2.47 9.32
C ARG A 142 22.83 3.02 8.32
N THR A 143 22.05 4.03 8.70
CA THR A 143 20.89 4.53 7.95
C THR A 143 20.99 6.00 7.54
N LYS A 144 22.15 6.65 7.74
CA LYS A 144 22.37 8.08 7.42
C LYS A 144 21.93 8.48 5.99
N HIS A 145 22.12 7.59 5.02
CA HIS A 145 21.76 7.85 3.62
C HIS A 145 20.24 7.82 3.35
N ILE A 146 19.44 7.22 4.25
CA ILE A 146 17.97 7.18 4.19
C ILE A 146 17.29 7.98 5.32
N GLU A 147 18.09 8.72 6.09
CA GLU A 147 17.74 9.26 7.40
C GLU A 147 16.53 10.20 7.34
N ILE A 148 16.45 11.07 6.32
CA ILE A 148 15.36 12.04 6.15
C ILE A 148 14.00 11.34 5.94
N LYS A 149 13.95 10.30 5.10
CA LYS A 149 12.70 9.59 4.80
C LYS A 149 12.17 8.84 6.03
N HIS A 150 13.08 8.19 6.74
CA HIS A 150 12.76 7.53 8.00
C HIS A 150 12.28 8.55 9.06
N PHE A 151 12.98 9.69 9.21
CA PHE A 151 12.58 10.72 10.17
C PHE A 151 11.22 11.31 9.88
N PHE A 152 10.88 11.50 8.61
CA PHE A 152 9.54 11.92 8.23
C PHE A 152 8.48 10.94 8.73
N ILE A 153 8.63 9.64 8.46
CA ILE A 153 7.67 8.62 8.93
C ILE A 153 7.58 8.66 10.45
N ARG A 154 8.73 8.66 11.14
CA ARG A 154 8.80 8.67 12.60
C ARG A 154 8.18 9.91 13.22
N GLU A 155 8.40 11.09 12.64
CA GLU A 155 7.77 12.34 13.07
C GLU A 155 6.25 12.19 13.04
N LYS A 156 5.68 11.59 11.98
CA LYS A 156 4.23 11.36 11.89
C LYS A 156 3.70 10.34 12.87
N VAL A 157 4.50 9.33 13.23
CA VAL A 157 4.19 8.43 14.34
C VAL A 157 4.19 9.17 15.68
N MET A 158 5.22 9.96 15.96
CA MET A 158 5.35 10.74 17.21
C MET A 158 4.26 11.81 17.36
N GLU A 159 3.83 12.42 16.25
CA GLU A 159 2.69 13.36 16.21
C GLU A 159 1.33 12.66 16.42
N GLY A 160 1.29 11.32 16.51
CA GLY A 160 0.05 10.55 16.59
C GLY A 160 -0.80 10.59 15.31
N LYS A 161 -0.19 10.99 14.17
CA LYS A 161 -0.88 11.11 12.87
C LYS A 161 -0.75 9.87 11.99
N LEU A 162 0.05 8.89 12.42
CA LEU A 162 0.29 7.65 11.69
C LEU A 162 0.55 6.51 12.68
N HIS A 163 -0.02 5.35 12.41
CA HIS A 163 0.44 4.08 12.99
C HIS A 163 1.27 3.31 11.96
N VAL A 164 2.31 2.62 12.41
CA VAL A 164 3.13 1.74 11.56
C VAL A 164 3.12 0.35 12.17
N GLU A 165 2.63 -0.62 11.41
CA GLU A 165 2.48 -2.01 11.82
C GLU A 165 3.16 -2.95 10.83
N GLN A 166 3.62 -4.10 11.35
CA GLN A 166 4.13 -5.15 10.49
C GLN A 166 2.97 -5.94 9.88
N VAL A 167 3.00 -6.17 8.57
CA VAL A 167 2.13 -7.14 7.88
C VAL A 167 2.93 -8.38 7.49
N SER A 168 2.28 -9.54 7.41
CA SER A 168 2.92 -10.72 6.81
C SER A 168 2.94 -10.58 5.29
N THR A 169 3.98 -11.09 4.62
CA THR A 169 4.09 -11.09 3.15
C THR A 169 2.84 -11.67 2.47
N LYS A 170 2.22 -12.72 3.06
CA LYS A 170 0.97 -13.30 2.53
C LYS A 170 -0.23 -12.34 2.50
N ARG A 171 -0.19 -11.26 3.28
CA ARG A 171 -1.23 -10.22 3.40
C ARG A 171 -0.73 -8.83 2.96
N GLN A 172 0.46 -8.75 2.40
CA GLN A 172 1.02 -7.50 1.89
C GLN A 172 0.32 -7.15 0.58
N LEU A 173 -0.63 -6.19 0.62
CA LEU A 173 -1.43 -5.86 -0.56
C LEU A 173 -0.61 -5.13 -1.63
N ALA A 174 0.46 -4.46 -1.22
CA ALA A 174 1.37 -3.79 -2.13
C ALA A 174 2.19 -4.75 -2.99
N ASP A 175 2.29 -6.04 -2.62
CA ASP A 175 2.92 -7.08 -3.46
C ASP A 175 2.27 -7.19 -4.84
N ILE A 176 0.97 -6.86 -4.92
CA ILE A 176 0.31 -6.75 -6.23
C ILE A 176 1.14 -5.78 -7.07
N MET A 177 1.47 -4.60 -6.56
CA MET A 177 2.10 -3.53 -7.35
C MET A 177 3.58 -3.75 -7.68
N THR A 178 4.26 -4.68 -7.01
CA THR A 178 5.73 -4.79 -7.04
C THR A 178 6.24 -6.14 -7.52
N ASN A 179 5.52 -7.22 -7.22
CA ASN A 179 6.03 -8.58 -7.33
C ASN A 179 5.27 -9.41 -8.38
N PRO A 180 5.96 -10.30 -9.13
CA PRO A 180 5.28 -11.29 -9.95
C PRO A 180 4.64 -12.37 -9.05
N LEU A 181 3.31 -12.32 -8.91
CA LEU A 181 2.58 -13.21 -8.02
C LEU A 181 2.08 -14.48 -8.73
N THR A 182 2.04 -15.60 -7.99
CA THR A 182 1.30 -16.78 -8.43
C THR A 182 -0.19 -16.48 -8.49
N LYS A 183 -0.92 -17.10 -9.42
CA LYS A 183 -2.37 -16.90 -9.57
C LYS A 183 -3.15 -17.07 -8.25
N PRO A 184 -2.90 -18.08 -7.41
CA PRO A 184 -3.59 -18.21 -6.12
C PRO A 184 -3.34 -17.03 -5.17
N GLN A 185 -2.07 -16.60 -5.05
CA GLN A 185 -1.72 -15.47 -4.18
C GLN A 185 -2.35 -14.18 -4.69
N LEU A 186 -2.30 -13.93 -6.00
CA LEU A 186 -2.93 -12.76 -6.59
C LEU A 186 -4.43 -12.72 -6.32
N LEU A 187 -5.15 -13.84 -6.50
CA LEU A 187 -6.59 -13.90 -6.24
C LEU A 187 -6.91 -13.60 -4.78
N ILE A 188 -6.11 -14.11 -3.83
CA ILE A 188 -6.25 -13.79 -2.41
C ILE A 188 -6.09 -12.28 -2.18
N LEU A 189 -5.01 -11.68 -2.69
CA LEU A 189 -4.77 -10.25 -2.50
C LEU A 189 -5.84 -9.38 -3.20
N CYS A 190 -6.31 -9.77 -4.39
CA CYS A 190 -7.43 -9.16 -5.09
C CYS A 190 -8.70 -9.12 -4.21
N GLN A 191 -9.04 -10.24 -3.58
CA GLN A 191 -10.17 -10.30 -2.64
C GLN A 191 -9.98 -9.34 -1.46
N HIS A 192 -8.76 -9.22 -0.92
CA HIS A 192 -8.45 -8.32 0.18
C HIS A 192 -8.46 -6.83 -0.17
N ILE A 193 -8.28 -6.47 -1.44
CA ILE A 193 -8.49 -5.11 -1.95
C ILE A 193 -9.93 -4.87 -2.43
N GLY A 194 -10.82 -5.83 -2.21
CA GLY A 194 -12.24 -5.77 -2.58
C GLY A 194 -12.53 -6.03 -4.05
N LEU A 195 -11.57 -6.54 -4.84
CA LEU A 195 -11.75 -6.86 -6.24
C LEU A 195 -12.36 -8.26 -6.39
N MET A 196 -13.67 -8.32 -6.65
CA MET A 196 -14.47 -9.55 -6.78
C MET A 196 -15.37 -9.52 -8.02
#